data_AF-A0A9D6UPE0-F1
#
_entry.id   AF-A0A9D6UPE0-F1
#
_cell.length_a   1.000
_cell.length_b   1.000
_cell.length_c   1.000
_cell.angle_alpha   90.00
_cell.angle_beta   90.00
_cell.angle_gamma   90.00
#
_symmetry.space_group_name_H-M   'P 1'
#
loop_
_entity.id
_entity.type
_entity.pdbx_description
1 polymer ?
#
loop_
_entity_poly.entity_id
_entity_poly.type
_entity_poly.pdbx_seq_one_letter_code
_entity_poly.pdbx_strand_id
1 'polypeptide(L)'
;MAEGLWRNPGVERASWQKDYGEIAVLDDSGGVMARRNPFNLESKSLRFTRSAAGGNGYRFVVEDAQWNAAAADEGKPLAGLEDDDFRLVDLPFEFEYYGARHSSIFVHSDGNVSFEEPDAASAARSLGRLAAGPPRIGPLFSDLDPSQTGAAVRVWTGDGRVVVTWSNIPEYRDTGAGPRQDVQLELSSDGGMLFTYLRVTAGDVVVGLSPGRLAGEAEILAFRDGSDREFTATVAERFGTSDGLDLVRAAQRFYETHDDAYDYLVFYNTMGLAAAPGALATETTVRSLRAGIGEAPIDAGGSYGSPRRLQAVLNMGPLAQYPRDPYARVGNRGQITGDNTMTILGHETGHLFLALASIRDPNG
;
A
#
# COMPACT_ATOMS: atom_id res chain seq x y z
N MET A 1 -32.76 3.48 40.86
CA MET A 1 -31.78 2.38 40.68
C MET A 1 -31.52 2.31 39.18
N ALA A 2 -30.65 3.19 38.70
CA ALA A 2 -29.27 2.90 38.29
C ALA A 2 -29.26 2.24 36.88
N GLU A 3 -29.29 3.06 35.82
CA GLU A 3 -28.12 3.60 35.09
C GLU A 3 -27.58 2.56 34.08
N GLY A 4 -27.48 2.82 32.77
CA GLY A 4 -27.17 4.09 32.13
C GLY A 4 -25.67 4.33 32.00
N LEU A 5 -24.89 3.29 31.66
CA LEU A 5 -23.43 3.33 31.40
C LEU A 5 -23.22 2.27 30.32
N TRP A 6 -23.10 2.59 29.02
CA TRP A 6 -21.82 2.77 28.29
C TRP A 6 -22.01 3.55 26.96
N ARG A 7 -22.81 4.63 26.93
CA ARG A 7 -22.83 5.51 25.76
C ARG A 7 -22.01 6.75 26.09
N ASN A 8 -20.81 6.83 25.53
CA ASN A 8 -19.98 8.02 25.61
C ASN A 8 -20.63 9.10 24.72
N PRO A 9 -21.33 10.12 25.27
CA PRO A 9 -22.04 11.12 24.49
C PRO A 9 -21.05 12.24 24.19
N GLY A 10 -20.19 12.03 23.20
CA GLY A 10 -19.14 13.00 22.88
C GLY A 10 -18.31 12.72 21.63
N VAL A 11 -18.47 11.56 20.98
CA VAL A 11 -17.91 11.35 19.64
C VAL A 11 -19.01 11.68 18.65
N GLU A 12 -18.93 12.86 18.04
CA GLU A 12 -19.67 13.15 16.83
C GLU A 12 -19.34 12.01 15.85
N ARG A 13 -20.33 11.18 15.52
CA ARG A 13 -20.11 10.06 14.59
C ARG A 13 -19.52 10.65 13.32
N ALA A 14 -18.37 10.14 12.93
CA ALA A 14 -17.70 10.66 11.77
C ALA A 14 -18.65 10.50 10.56
N SER A 15 -18.88 11.57 9.80
CA SER A 15 -19.94 11.64 8.78
C SER A 15 -19.82 10.58 7.68
N TRP A 16 -18.64 9.98 7.56
CA TRP A 16 -18.27 8.94 6.61
C TRP A 16 -18.65 7.53 7.06
N GLN A 17 -19.17 7.35 8.30
CA GLN A 17 -19.47 6.05 8.87
C GLN A 17 -20.85 6.00 9.55
N LYS A 18 -21.53 4.86 9.44
CA LYS A 18 -22.71 4.56 10.25
C LYS A 18 -22.93 3.06 10.49
N ASP A 19 -23.21 2.71 11.74
CA ASP A 19 -23.68 1.35 12.08
C ASP A 19 -25.18 1.16 11.92
N TYR A 20 -25.54 0.00 11.38
CA TYR A 20 -26.89 -0.55 11.30
C TYR A 20 -26.92 -1.92 11.99
N GLY A 21 -27.14 -1.93 13.31
CA GLY A 21 -26.99 -3.14 14.11
C GLY A 21 -25.52 -3.58 14.13
N GLU A 22 -25.27 -4.83 13.74
CA GLU A 22 -23.92 -5.44 13.68
C GLU A 22 -23.20 -5.18 12.34
N ILE A 23 -23.70 -4.25 11.52
CA ILE A 23 -23.14 -3.93 10.20
C ILE A 23 -22.64 -2.49 10.19
N ALA A 24 -21.34 -2.31 9.99
CA ALA A 24 -20.74 -1.02 9.73
C ALA A 24 -20.89 -0.66 8.23
N VAL A 25 -21.38 0.54 7.95
CA VAL A 25 -21.41 1.11 6.59
C VAL A 25 -20.40 2.25 6.55
N LEU A 26 -19.45 2.14 5.62
CA LEU A 26 -18.41 3.13 5.36
C LEU A 26 -18.71 3.80 4.00
N ASP A 27 -18.45 5.10 3.89
CA ASP A 27 -18.40 5.75 2.59
C ASP A 27 -17.09 5.44 1.84
N ASP A 28 -16.97 5.99 0.64
CA ASP A 28 -15.83 5.77 -0.25
C ASP A 28 -14.67 6.77 -0.05
N SER A 29 -14.76 7.62 0.99
CA SER A 29 -13.83 8.70 1.27
C SER A 29 -12.56 8.23 1.99
N GLY A 30 -11.62 9.17 2.19
CA GLY A 30 -10.38 8.89 2.94
C GLY A 30 -9.46 7.85 2.30
N GLY A 31 -9.65 7.55 1.00
CA GLY A 31 -8.85 6.58 0.26
C GLY A 31 -9.35 5.14 0.31
N VAL A 32 -10.53 4.88 0.86
CA VAL A 32 -11.17 3.56 0.78
C VAL A 32 -11.37 3.15 -0.67
N MET A 33 -11.96 4.05 -1.48
CA MET A 33 -12.05 3.84 -2.91
C MET A 33 -10.81 4.33 -3.62
N ALA A 34 -10.17 3.38 -4.25
CA ALA A 34 -9.03 3.56 -5.12
C ALA A 34 -9.58 3.95 -6.51
N ARG A 35 -9.89 5.23 -6.72
CA ARG A 35 -10.47 5.71 -7.99
C ARG A 35 -9.46 5.66 -9.14
N ARG A 36 -9.95 5.45 -10.36
CA ARG A 36 -9.19 5.54 -11.60
C ARG A 36 -8.61 6.94 -11.74
N ASN A 37 -7.29 7.01 -11.75
CA ASN A 37 -6.52 8.25 -11.90
C ASN A 37 -5.30 7.95 -12.76
N PRO A 38 -5.35 8.12 -14.09
CA PRO A 38 -4.20 7.87 -14.95
C PRO A 38 -2.99 8.72 -14.54
N PHE A 39 -1.80 8.13 -14.59
CA PHE A 39 -0.57 8.82 -14.21
C PHE A 39 -0.40 10.11 -15.02
N ASN A 40 -0.23 11.24 -14.33
CA ASN A 40 -0.24 12.57 -14.95
C ASN A 40 0.98 13.43 -14.56
N LEU A 41 1.99 12.83 -13.92
CA LEU A 41 3.23 13.48 -13.50
C LEU A 41 4.40 13.20 -14.45
N GLU A 42 4.16 12.62 -15.63
CA GLU A 42 5.20 12.39 -16.62
C GLU A 42 5.86 13.71 -17.03
N SER A 43 7.20 13.72 -17.16
CA SER A 43 8.01 14.92 -17.41
C SER A 43 7.92 15.99 -16.33
N LYS A 44 7.52 15.62 -15.10
CA LYS A 44 7.52 16.49 -13.93
C LYS A 44 8.48 15.99 -12.86
N SER A 45 8.83 16.92 -11.96
CA SER A 45 9.41 16.59 -10.67
C SER A 45 8.54 17.11 -9.53
N LEU A 46 8.51 16.35 -8.44
CA LEU A 46 7.94 16.78 -7.15
C LEU A 46 9.08 17.06 -6.19
N ARG A 47 9.24 18.33 -5.81
CA ARG A 47 10.25 18.73 -4.83
C ARG A 47 9.61 18.90 -3.47
N PHE A 48 10.01 18.07 -2.52
CA PHE A 48 9.64 18.22 -1.13
C PHE A 48 10.75 18.93 -0.36
N THR A 49 10.37 19.91 0.45
CA THR A 49 11.26 20.67 1.32
C THR A 49 10.74 20.62 2.75
N ARG A 50 11.64 20.47 3.72
CA ARG A 50 11.29 20.57 5.13
C ARG A 50 10.84 21.99 5.43
N SER A 51 9.74 22.14 6.18
CA SER A 51 9.28 23.46 6.62
C SER A 51 10.20 24.10 7.65
N ALA A 52 10.88 23.28 8.47
CA ALA A 52 11.85 23.71 9.47
C ALA A 52 12.84 22.58 9.79
N ALA A 53 14.06 22.94 10.22
CA ALA A 53 15.03 21.97 10.72
C ALA A 53 14.56 21.40 12.08
N GLY A 54 14.68 20.08 12.27
CA GLY A 54 14.12 19.38 13.44
C GLY A 54 12.60 19.20 13.40
N GLY A 55 11.93 19.71 12.37
CA GLY A 55 10.48 19.62 12.21
C GLY A 55 10.04 18.32 11.54
N ASN A 56 8.75 18.02 11.62
CA ASN A 56 8.12 16.88 10.97
C ASN A 56 7.26 17.27 9.76
N GLY A 57 7.30 18.55 9.35
CA GLY A 57 6.48 19.10 8.27
C GLY A 57 7.23 19.22 6.94
N TYR A 58 6.55 18.88 5.86
CA TYR A 58 7.02 19.07 4.49
C TYR A 58 6.06 19.93 3.67
N ARG A 59 6.62 20.67 2.74
CA ARG A 59 5.91 21.37 1.65
C ARG A 59 6.40 20.81 0.33
N PHE A 60 5.57 20.85 -0.70
CA PHE A 60 5.98 20.40 -2.03
C PHE A 60 5.67 21.43 -3.10
N VAL A 61 6.46 21.40 -4.17
CA VAL A 61 6.18 22.11 -5.42
C VAL A 61 6.32 21.16 -6.60
N VAL A 62 5.58 21.45 -7.67
CA VAL A 62 5.69 20.73 -8.95
C VAL A 62 6.51 21.58 -9.91
N GLU A 63 7.48 20.96 -10.56
CA GLU A 63 8.34 21.60 -11.55
C GLU A 63 8.54 20.70 -12.77
N ASP A 64 9.17 21.24 -13.82
CA ASP A 64 9.57 20.41 -14.97
C ASP A 64 10.66 19.41 -14.56
N ALA A 65 10.67 18.24 -15.21
CA ALA A 65 11.56 17.15 -14.85
C ALA A 65 13.03 17.56 -14.77
N GLN A 66 13.64 17.30 -13.61
CA GLN A 66 15.07 17.49 -13.36
C GLN A 66 15.75 16.13 -13.26
N TRP A 67 15.93 15.47 -14.41
CA TRP A 67 16.58 14.16 -14.46
C TRP A 67 18.09 14.30 -14.29
N ASN A 68 18.66 13.56 -13.35
CA ASN A 68 20.10 13.49 -13.15
C ASN A 68 20.68 12.36 -14.00
N ALA A 69 21.05 12.69 -15.24
CA ALA A 69 21.63 11.73 -16.18
C ALA A 69 22.96 11.12 -15.67
N ALA A 70 23.81 11.94 -15.05
CA ALA A 70 25.07 11.45 -14.47
C ALA A 70 24.82 10.41 -13.37
N ALA A 71 23.88 10.66 -12.46
CA ALA A 71 23.51 9.69 -11.45
C ALA A 71 22.90 8.39 -12.03
N ALA A 72 22.13 8.51 -13.11
CA ALA A 72 21.56 7.35 -13.80
C ALA A 72 22.63 6.47 -14.46
N ASP A 73 23.65 7.09 -15.05
CA ASP A 73 24.72 6.40 -15.80
C ASP A 73 25.85 5.90 -14.88
N GLU A 74 26.26 6.72 -13.91
CA GLU A 74 27.40 6.47 -13.02
C GLU A 74 27.01 5.83 -11.69
N GLY A 75 25.72 5.76 -11.38
CA GLY A 75 25.22 5.14 -10.16
C GLY A 75 25.60 3.66 -10.04
N LYS A 76 25.99 3.23 -8.85
CA LYS A 76 26.34 1.85 -8.57
C LYS A 76 25.08 0.98 -8.61
N PRO A 77 25.03 -0.10 -9.41
CA PRO A 77 23.87 -0.99 -9.42
C PRO A 77 23.72 -1.74 -8.10
N LEU A 78 22.49 -1.87 -7.63
CA LEU A 78 22.11 -2.76 -6.53
C LEU A 78 21.98 -4.18 -7.07
N ALA A 79 23.02 -4.98 -6.87
CA ALA A 79 23.10 -6.33 -7.44
C ALA A 79 22.11 -7.30 -6.78
N GLY A 80 21.55 -8.18 -7.62
CA GLY A 80 20.68 -9.29 -7.22
C GLY A 80 19.37 -8.87 -6.58
N LEU A 81 18.92 -7.63 -6.78
CA LEU A 81 17.61 -7.18 -6.31
C LEU A 81 16.54 -7.90 -7.15
N GLU A 82 15.74 -8.74 -6.51
CA GLU A 82 14.64 -9.48 -7.14
C GLU A 82 13.30 -8.77 -6.94
N ASP A 83 12.21 -9.43 -7.33
CA ASP A 83 10.85 -9.03 -6.99
C ASP A 83 10.64 -9.07 -5.46
N ASP A 84 9.84 -8.13 -4.93
CA ASP A 84 9.60 -7.98 -3.49
C ASP A 84 10.90 -7.97 -2.62
N ASP A 85 11.97 -7.31 -3.09
CA ASP A 85 13.29 -7.34 -2.43
C ASP A 85 13.79 -5.94 -2.05
N PHE A 86 14.80 -5.89 -1.18
CA PHE A 86 15.39 -4.64 -0.70
C PHE A 86 16.90 -4.74 -0.49
N ARG A 87 17.60 -3.59 -0.56
CA ARG A 87 18.99 -3.47 -0.12
C ARG A 87 19.15 -2.33 0.86
N LEU A 88 19.86 -2.59 1.96
CA LEU A 88 20.29 -1.54 2.87
C LEU A 88 21.41 -0.72 2.21
N VAL A 89 21.26 0.60 2.24
CA VAL A 89 22.19 1.57 1.66
C VAL A 89 22.54 2.59 2.74
N ASP A 90 23.83 2.72 3.04
CA ASP A 90 24.32 3.74 3.96
C ASP A 90 24.30 5.13 3.30
N LEU A 91 23.86 6.13 4.04
CA LEU A 91 23.87 7.52 3.61
C LEU A 91 25.19 8.18 4.04
N PRO A 92 25.78 9.05 3.20
CA PRO A 92 27.02 9.77 3.55
C PRO A 92 26.77 10.96 4.51
N PHE A 93 25.51 11.17 4.92
CA PHE A 93 25.06 12.22 5.83
C PHE A 93 23.87 11.70 6.66
N GLU A 94 23.60 12.35 7.79
CA GLU A 94 22.37 12.13 8.56
C GLU A 94 21.20 12.77 7.82
N PHE A 95 20.30 11.94 7.28
CA PHE A 95 19.07 12.42 6.65
C PHE A 95 17.96 12.53 7.68
N GLU A 96 17.33 13.69 7.76
CA GLU A 96 16.24 13.93 8.71
C GLU A 96 14.89 13.72 8.03
N TYR A 97 14.11 12.76 8.56
CA TYR A 97 12.81 12.38 8.05
C TYR A 97 11.76 12.37 9.17
N TYR A 98 10.72 13.19 9.05
CA TYR A 98 9.67 13.37 10.07
C TYR A 98 10.21 13.55 11.52
N GLY A 99 11.29 14.31 11.68
CA GLY A 99 11.91 14.61 12.99
C GLY A 99 12.87 13.52 13.52
N ALA A 100 12.99 12.38 12.84
CA ALA A 100 14.00 11.36 13.13
C ALA A 100 15.22 11.52 12.21
N ARG A 101 16.40 11.10 12.68
CA ARG A 101 17.63 11.10 11.88
C ARG A 101 18.00 9.68 11.49
N HIS A 102 18.40 9.51 10.23
CA HIS A 102 18.73 8.23 9.65
C HIS A 102 20.08 8.29 8.94
N SER A 103 20.93 7.31 9.22
CA SER A 103 22.22 7.11 8.56
C SER A 103 22.16 6.09 7.42
N SER A 104 21.00 5.48 7.18
CA SER A 104 20.78 4.47 6.14
C SER A 104 19.32 4.42 5.70
N ILE A 105 19.10 3.84 4.51
CA ILE A 105 17.79 3.57 3.93
C ILE A 105 17.72 2.15 3.40
N PHE A 106 16.52 1.58 3.37
CA PHE A 106 16.24 0.38 2.60
C PHE A 106 15.70 0.82 1.23
N VAL A 107 16.42 0.47 0.16
CA VAL A 107 15.97 0.70 -1.22
C VAL A 107 15.27 -0.55 -1.72
N HIS A 108 14.01 -0.41 -2.12
CA HIS A 108 13.14 -1.50 -2.54
C HIS A 108 13.08 -1.64 -4.07
N SER A 109 12.84 -2.86 -4.56
CA SER A 109 12.48 -3.15 -5.96
C SER A 109 11.31 -2.28 -6.43
N ASP A 110 10.32 -2.12 -5.55
CA ASP A 110 9.02 -1.48 -5.74
C ASP A 110 9.03 0.04 -5.69
N GLY A 111 10.07 0.66 -6.27
CA GLY A 111 10.06 2.11 -6.52
C GLY A 111 9.94 2.98 -5.27
N ASN A 112 10.40 2.50 -4.11
CA ASN A 112 10.32 3.20 -2.84
C ASN A 112 11.54 2.99 -1.95
N VAL A 113 11.69 3.85 -0.95
CA VAL A 113 12.66 3.67 0.13
C VAL A 113 11.98 3.73 1.48
N SER A 114 12.41 2.91 2.44
CA SER A 114 11.95 2.96 3.83
C SER A 114 13.10 3.21 4.80
N PHE A 115 12.74 3.68 5.99
CA PHE A 115 13.64 3.87 7.11
C PHE A 115 13.35 2.86 8.22
N GLU A 116 14.38 2.59 9.04
CA GLU A 116 14.34 1.75 10.25
C GLU A 116 14.14 0.25 10.00
N GLU A 117 13.18 -0.12 9.15
CA GLU A 117 12.90 -1.50 8.77
C GLU A 117 12.48 -1.60 7.29
N PRO A 118 12.76 -2.73 6.62
CA PRO A 118 12.31 -2.97 5.26
C PRO A 118 10.82 -3.40 5.22
N ASP A 119 10.17 -3.20 4.07
CA ASP A 119 8.89 -3.81 3.75
C ASP A 119 8.96 -4.52 2.38
N ALA A 120 9.16 -5.84 2.42
CA ALA A 120 9.26 -6.74 1.27
C ALA A 120 8.12 -7.77 1.25
N ALA A 121 6.96 -7.43 1.82
CA ALA A 121 5.80 -8.32 1.77
C ALA A 121 5.23 -8.38 0.34
N SER A 122 4.98 -9.60 -0.15
CA SER A 122 4.21 -9.87 -1.38
C SER A 122 2.74 -9.53 -1.18
N ALA A 123 2.41 -8.25 -1.33
CA ALA A 123 1.09 -7.71 -1.06
C ALA A 123 0.86 -6.45 -1.90
N ALA A 124 -0.40 -6.04 -2.05
CA ALA A 124 -0.73 -4.84 -2.82
C ALA A 124 0.02 -3.58 -2.32
N ARG A 125 0.56 -2.79 -3.24
CA ARG A 125 1.14 -1.47 -2.98
C ARG A 125 0.02 -0.43 -2.92
N SER A 126 -0.60 -0.30 -1.75
CA SER A 126 -1.79 0.52 -1.53
C SER A 126 -1.53 1.78 -0.70
N LEU A 127 -2.48 2.72 -0.69
CA LEU A 127 -2.41 3.90 0.16
C LEU A 127 -2.42 3.50 1.64
N GLY A 128 -3.27 2.54 1.99
CA GLY A 128 -3.30 1.96 3.33
C GLY A 128 -1.93 1.45 3.75
N ARG A 129 -1.24 0.69 2.89
CA ARG A 129 0.12 0.17 3.16
C ARG A 129 1.18 1.27 3.25
N LEU A 130 1.10 2.30 2.40
CA LEU A 130 1.98 3.48 2.48
C LEU A 130 1.87 4.16 3.86
N ALA A 131 0.65 4.38 4.34
CA ALA A 131 0.38 5.05 5.62
C ALA A 131 0.78 4.18 6.84
N ALA A 132 0.54 2.87 6.75
CA ALA A 132 0.72 1.94 7.86
C ALA A 132 2.13 1.39 8.03
N GLY A 133 2.88 1.23 6.94
CA GLY A 133 4.18 0.58 6.95
C GLY A 133 5.26 1.37 7.69
N PRO A 134 6.55 0.99 7.53
CA PRO A 134 7.64 1.82 8.02
C PRO A 134 7.60 3.25 7.44
N PRO A 135 8.28 4.22 8.07
CA PRO A 135 8.47 5.53 7.47
C PRO A 135 9.02 5.38 6.04
N ARG A 136 8.38 6.00 5.06
CA ARG A 136 8.58 5.67 3.64
C ARG A 136 8.46 6.86 2.72
N ILE A 137 9.38 6.92 1.76
CA ILE A 137 9.34 7.79 0.59
C ILE A 137 9.02 6.91 -0.62
N GLY A 138 7.83 7.09 -1.20
CA GLY A 138 7.37 6.34 -2.37
C GLY A 138 7.24 7.25 -3.58
N PRO A 139 8.32 7.48 -4.36
CA PRO A 139 8.18 8.17 -5.64
C PRO A 139 7.38 7.33 -6.64
N LEU A 140 7.41 6.00 -6.54
CA LEU A 140 6.76 5.05 -7.44
C LEU A 140 6.40 3.77 -6.67
N PHE A 141 5.66 3.88 -5.56
CA PHE A 141 5.31 2.68 -4.78
C PHE A 141 4.32 1.83 -5.57
N SER A 142 4.83 0.76 -6.20
CA SER A 142 4.17 -0.06 -7.22
C SER A 142 4.79 -1.45 -7.21
N ASP A 143 4.08 -2.44 -7.73
CA ASP A 143 4.57 -3.83 -7.85
C ASP A 143 5.55 -3.96 -9.01
N LEU A 144 6.85 -4.08 -8.74
CA LEU A 144 7.90 -3.97 -9.75
C LEU A 144 8.93 -5.10 -9.65
N ASP A 145 9.40 -5.58 -10.81
CA ASP A 145 10.34 -6.69 -10.89
C ASP A 145 11.67 -6.28 -11.55
N PRO A 146 12.68 -5.86 -10.77
CA PRO A 146 14.01 -5.51 -11.28
C PRO A 146 14.81 -6.71 -11.79
N SER A 147 14.37 -7.96 -11.59
CA SER A 147 15.13 -9.15 -11.99
C SER A 147 15.19 -9.34 -13.51
N GLN A 148 14.29 -8.67 -14.26
CA GLN A 148 14.19 -8.83 -15.71
C GLN A 148 15.31 -8.12 -16.46
N THR A 149 15.70 -8.70 -17.59
CA THR A 149 16.75 -8.16 -18.46
C THR A 149 16.55 -6.68 -18.81
N GLY A 150 17.64 -5.91 -18.67
CA GLY A 150 17.69 -4.48 -19.01
C GLY A 150 17.07 -3.56 -17.96
N ALA A 151 16.55 -4.11 -16.86
CA ALA A 151 16.10 -3.36 -15.69
C ALA A 151 17.29 -3.10 -14.75
N ALA A 152 17.32 -1.96 -14.07
CA ALA A 152 18.36 -1.69 -13.08
C ALA A 152 17.94 -0.67 -12.03
N VAL A 153 18.22 -0.98 -10.77
CA VAL A 153 18.18 -0.01 -9.67
C VAL A 153 19.60 0.40 -9.34
N ARG A 154 19.88 1.71 -9.40
CA ARG A 154 21.21 2.28 -9.16
C ARG A 154 21.16 3.29 -8.04
N VAL A 155 22.24 3.36 -7.27
CA VAL A 155 22.46 4.38 -6.25
C VAL A 155 23.72 5.16 -6.59
N TRP A 156 23.57 6.46 -6.76
CA TRP A 156 24.67 7.40 -6.91
C TRP A 156 24.77 8.28 -5.68
N THR A 157 25.99 8.65 -5.31
CA THR A 157 26.27 9.52 -4.18
C THR A 157 27.31 10.57 -4.58
N GLY A 158 27.01 11.84 -4.31
CA GLY A 158 27.90 12.96 -4.64
C GLY A 158 27.22 14.30 -4.36
N ASP A 159 28.01 15.37 -4.25
CA ASP A 159 27.50 16.75 -4.07
C ASP A 159 26.47 16.94 -2.94
N GLY A 160 26.65 16.20 -1.83
CA GLY A 160 25.72 16.23 -0.70
C GLY A 160 24.35 15.60 -0.98
N ARG A 161 24.29 14.69 -1.96
CA ARG A 161 23.08 14.00 -2.42
C ARG A 161 23.29 12.50 -2.50
N VAL A 162 22.18 11.77 -2.35
CA VAL A 162 22.04 10.37 -2.74
C VAL A 162 20.90 10.29 -3.75
N VAL A 163 21.15 9.69 -4.91
CA VAL A 163 20.16 9.52 -5.97
C VAL A 163 19.91 8.04 -6.19
N VAL A 164 18.66 7.61 -5.98
CA VAL A 164 18.19 6.28 -6.36
C VAL A 164 17.50 6.37 -7.70
N THR A 165 17.96 5.59 -8.67
CA THR A 165 17.40 5.52 -10.03
C THR A 165 16.81 4.14 -10.27
N TRP A 166 15.50 4.08 -10.49
CA TRP A 166 14.81 2.92 -11.06
C TRP A 166 14.73 3.14 -12.56
N SER A 167 15.60 2.47 -13.32
CA SER A 167 15.66 2.62 -14.78
C SER A 167 15.16 1.37 -15.48
N ASN A 168 14.25 1.60 -16.42
CA ASN A 168 13.66 0.58 -17.28
C ASN A 168 13.08 -0.60 -16.48
N ILE A 169 12.57 -0.33 -15.26
CA ILE A 169 12.06 -1.35 -14.34
C ILE A 169 10.65 -1.76 -14.79
N PRO A 170 10.39 -3.04 -15.08
CA PRO A 170 9.05 -3.49 -15.43
C PRO A 170 8.14 -3.60 -14.20
N GLU A 171 6.86 -3.34 -14.41
CA GLU A 171 5.80 -3.79 -13.51
C GLU A 171 5.80 -5.33 -13.45
N TYR A 172 5.60 -5.88 -12.25
CA TYR A 172 5.52 -7.32 -12.05
C TYR A 172 4.37 -7.92 -12.87
N ARG A 173 4.59 -9.12 -13.41
CA ARG A 173 3.58 -9.97 -14.02
C ARG A 173 3.93 -11.44 -13.80
N ASP A 174 2.91 -12.26 -13.56
CA ASP A 174 3.07 -13.72 -13.50
C ASP A 174 3.70 -14.30 -14.77
N THR A 175 3.45 -13.66 -15.91
CA THR A 175 3.97 -14.09 -17.22
C THR A 175 4.42 -12.91 -18.08
N GLY A 176 5.59 -13.06 -18.69
CA GLY A 176 6.18 -12.06 -19.58
C GLY A 176 6.71 -10.83 -18.83
N ALA A 177 6.91 -9.74 -19.57
CA ALA A 177 7.36 -8.46 -19.02
C ALA A 177 6.20 -7.47 -18.93
N GLY A 178 6.09 -6.78 -17.80
CA GLY A 178 5.19 -5.65 -17.65
C GLY A 178 5.67 -4.37 -18.34
N PRO A 179 4.80 -3.33 -18.38
CA PRO A 179 5.19 -1.99 -18.80
C PRO A 179 6.35 -1.45 -17.94
N ARG A 180 7.21 -0.60 -18.51
CA ARG A 180 8.50 -0.20 -17.90
C ARG A 180 8.53 1.25 -17.45
N GLN A 181 9.24 1.48 -16.34
CA GLN A 181 9.27 2.75 -15.61
C GLN A 181 10.68 3.33 -15.54
N ASP A 182 10.78 4.66 -15.57
CA ASP A 182 12.01 5.42 -15.33
C ASP A 182 11.74 6.56 -14.36
N VAL A 183 12.20 6.38 -13.11
CA VAL A 183 11.96 7.27 -11.99
C VAL A 183 13.23 7.45 -11.17
N GLN A 184 13.44 8.68 -10.68
CA GLN A 184 14.52 9.03 -9.76
C GLN A 184 13.97 9.59 -8.44
N LEU A 185 14.66 9.23 -7.36
CA LEU A 185 14.56 9.87 -6.06
C LEU A 185 15.93 10.47 -5.71
N GLU A 186 16.00 11.78 -5.53
CA GLU A 186 17.14 12.45 -4.91
C GLU A 186 16.83 12.76 -3.45
N LEU A 187 17.75 12.41 -2.55
CA LEU A 187 17.79 12.84 -1.16
C LEU A 187 18.95 13.81 -1.00
N SER A 188 18.67 15.01 -0.51
CA SER A 188 19.68 16.02 -0.20
C SER A 188 20.00 16.04 1.29
N SER A 189 21.26 16.33 1.63
CA SER A 189 21.74 16.47 3.03
C SER A 189 21.00 17.52 3.87
N ASP A 190 20.28 18.44 3.24
CA ASP A 190 19.39 19.40 3.90
C ASP A 190 17.97 18.85 4.16
N GLY A 191 17.75 17.55 3.94
CA GLY A 191 16.46 16.88 4.08
C GLY A 191 15.49 17.15 2.93
N GLY A 192 15.93 17.82 1.86
CA GLY A 192 15.17 17.98 0.62
C GLY A 192 15.04 16.65 -0.13
N MET A 193 13.92 16.48 -0.81
CA MET A 193 13.67 15.32 -1.67
C MET A 193 13.18 15.77 -3.04
N LEU A 194 13.60 15.09 -4.09
CA LEU A 194 13.13 15.35 -5.46
C LEU A 194 12.75 14.04 -6.13
N PHE A 195 11.48 13.91 -6.51
CA PHE A 195 11.01 12.79 -7.32
C PHE A 195 10.99 13.25 -8.76
N THR A 196 11.61 12.52 -9.68
CA THR A 196 11.62 12.88 -11.11
C THR A 196 11.07 11.75 -11.94
N TYR A 197 10.12 12.07 -12.82
CA TYR A 197 9.40 11.11 -13.65
C TYR A 197 9.73 11.31 -15.13
N LEU A 198 10.41 10.35 -15.76
CA LEU A 198 10.58 10.36 -17.21
C LEU A 198 9.51 9.54 -17.92
N ARG A 199 9.18 8.38 -17.35
CA ARG A 199 8.20 7.45 -17.91
C ARG A 199 7.56 6.65 -16.79
N VAL A 200 6.24 6.74 -16.67
CA VAL A 200 5.45 5.90 -15.77
C VAL A 200 4.20 5.40 -16.48
N THR A 201 4.05 4.09 -16.50
CA THR A 201 3.10 3.30 -17.29
C THR A 201 2.52 2.13 -16.50
N ALA A 202 2.94 1.96 -15.23
CA ALA A 202 2.38 0.96 -14.32
C ALA A 202 0.89 1.19 -14.10
N GLY A 203 0.15 0.09 -13.91
CA GLY A 203 -1.30 0.06 -13.83
C GLY A 203 -1.86 0.60 -12.51
N ASP A 204 -1.07 0.51 -11.43
CA ASP A 204 -1.37 0.94 -10.07
C ASP A 204 -0.12 1.49 -9.38
N VAL A 205 -0.16 2.74 -8.92
CA VAL A 205 0.98 3.42 -8.29
C VAL A 205 0.49 4.26 -7.13
N VAL A 206 1.22 4.26 -6.02
CA VAL A 206 1.08 5.25 -4.96
C VAL A 206 2.33 6.14 -4.95
N VAL A 207 2.13 7.45 -5.06
CA VAL A 207 3.18 8.45 -4.90
C VAL A 207 2.97 9.14 -3.57
N GLY A 208 4.02 9.34 -2.77
CA GLY A 208 3.89 10.11 -1.54
C GLY A 208 5.00 9.96 -0.51
N LEU A 209 4.77 10.63 0.63
CA LEU A 209 5.57 10.55 1.84
C LEU A 209 4.71 9.99 2.97
N SER A 210 5.31 9.25 3.89
CA SER A 210 4.63 8.75 5.07
C SER A 210 5.57 8.68 6.27
N PRO A 211 5.18 9.23 7.45
CA PRO A 211 5.88 8.95 8.70
C PRO A 211 5.72 7.47 9.14
N GLY A 212 4.86 6.72 8.46
CA GLY A 212 4.59 5.32 8.73
C GLY A 212 3.74 5.10 9.99
N ARG A 213 3.46 3.83 10.28
CA ARG A 213 2.82 3.35 11.52
C ARG A 213 1.50 4.05 11.85
N LEU A 214 0.75 4.46 10.82
CA LEU A 214 -0.50 5.20 10.95
C LEU A 214 -0.34 6.50 11.75
N ALA A 215 0.82 7.13 11.69
CA ALA A 215 1.08 8.37 12.41
C ALA A 215 0.42 9.56 11.70
N GLY A 216 -0.64 10.09 12.33
CA GLY A 216 -1.42 11.22 11.83
C GLY A 216 -2.44 10.83 10.77
N GLU A 217 -3.21 11.80 10.31
CA GLU A 217 -4.22 11.59 9.27
C GLU A 217 -3.57 11.62 7.87
N ALA A 218 -3.87 10.61 7.06
CA ALA A 218 -3.38 10.55 5.68
C ALA A 218 -4.17 11.49 4.78
N GLU A 219 -3.46 12.34 4.05
CA GLU A 219 -4.04 13.26 3.09
C GLU A 219 -3.84 12.79 1.66
N ILE A 220 -4.93 12.83 0.88
CA ILE A 220 -4.93 12.49 -0.55
C ILE A 220 -5.14 13.77 -1.33
N LEU A 221 -4.26 14.04 -2.29
CA LEU A 221 -4.32 15.24 -3.12
C LEU A 221 -3.93 14.94 -4.57
N ALA A 222 -4.16 15.91 -5.45
CA ALA A 222 -3.66 15.89 -6.81
C ALA A 222 -2.33 16.67 -6.83
N PHE A 223 -1.19 15.99 -6.87
CA PHE A 223 0.12 16.63 -6.79
C PHE A 223 0.29 17.65 -7.89
N ARG A 224 -0.22 17.36 -9.10
CA ARG A 224 -0.15 18.24 -10.27
C ARG A 224 -0.70 19.65 -10.03
N ASP A 225 -1.65 19.81 -9.12
CA ASP A 225 -2.26 21.10 -8.81
C ASP A 225 -1.37 21.99 -7.92
N GLY A 226 -0.33 21.41 -7.31
CA GLY A 226 0.51 22.09 -6.34
C GLY A 226 -0.18 22.31 -4.98
N SER A 227 0.57 22.81 -4.00
CA SER A 227 0.02 23.17 -2.69
C SER A 227 0.95 24.10 -1.92
N ASP A 228 0.40 25.12 -1.27
CA ASP A 228 1.10 25.95 -0.29
C ASP A 228 0.90 25.44 1.16
N ARG A 229 0.31 24.26 1.34
CA ARG A 229 0.08 23.66 2.64
C ARG A 229 1.32 22.93 3.13
N GLU A 230 1.43 22.85 4.45
CA GLU A 230 2.41 22.01 5.13
C GLU A 230 1.74 20.71 5.56
N PHE A 231 2.46 19.61 5.36
CA PHE A 231 2.02 18.25 5.64
C PHE A 231 2.93 17.64 6.71
N THR A 232 2.36 17.28 7.86
CA THR A 232 3.08 16.69 9.00
C THR A 232 2.82 15.19 9.17
N ALA A 233 2.02 14.62 8.27
CA ALA A 233 1.63 13.22 8.25
C ALA A 233 1.75 12.68 6.81
N THR A 234 1.16 11.51 6.53
CA THR A 234 1.15 10.93 5.19
C THR A 234 0.50 11.89 4.19
N VAL A 235 1.18 12.14 3.08
CA VAL A 235 0.65 12.87 1.94
C VAL A 235 0.88 12.06 0.68
N ALA A 236 -0.18 11.79 -0.08
CA ALA A 236 -0.11 10.87 -1.19
C ALA A 236 -1.10 11.18 -2.31
N GLU A 237 -0.80 10.61 -3.47
CA GLU A 237 -1.71 10.48 -4.60
C GLU A 237 -1.63 9.04 -5.09
N ARG A 238 -2.79 8.43 -5.34
CA ARG A 238 -2.86 7.15 -6.03
C ARG A 238 -3.13 7.38 -7.51
N PHE A 239 -2.39 6.69 -8.36
CA PHE A 239 -2.66 6.54 -9.77
C PHE A 239 -3.09 5.10 -10.07
N GLY A 240 -4.01 4.95 -11.00
CA GLY A 240 -4.57 3.66 -11.36
C GLY A 240 -5.35 3.72 -12.68
N THR A 241 -5.32 2.63 -13.44
CA THR A 241 -6.07 2.53 -14.72
C THR A 241 -7.53 2.15 -14.55
N SER A 242 -7.93 1.69 -13.37
CA SER A 242 -9.28 1.27 -12.99
C SER A 242 -9.64 1.70 -11.57
N ASP A 243 -10.94 1.65 -11.26
CA ASP A 243 -11.43 1.76 -9.89
C ASP A 243 -11.17 0.46 -9.12
N GLY A 244 -10.89 0.58 -7.83
CA GLY A 244 -10.64 -0.54 -6.93
C GLY A 244 -10.95 -0.19 -5.48
N LEU A 245 -10.85 -1.18 -4.60
CA LEU A 245 -11.04 -1.04 -3.16
C LEU A 245 -9.71 -1.26 -2.46
N ASP A 246 -9.25 -0.27 -1.68
CA ASP A 246 -8.08 -0.44 -0.82
C ASP A 246 -8.53 -1.07 0.50
N LEU A 247 -8.47 -2.41 0.58
CA LEU A 247 -8.93 -3.16 1.74
C LEU A 247 -8.13 -2.85 3.01
N VAL A 248 -6.85 -2.53 2.87
CA VAL A 248 -6.01 -2.10 4.00
C VAL A 248 -6.55 -0.78 4.54
N ARG A 249 -6.82 0.19 3.66
CA ARG A 249 -7.41 1.47 4.07
C ARG A 249 -8.84 1.32 4.60
N ALA A 250 -9.65 0.45 4.01
CA ALA A 250 -11.00 0.16 4.49
C ALA A 250 -11.00 -0.41 5.92
N ALA A 251 -10.07 -1.33 6.22
CA ALA A 251 -9.87 -1.85 7.57
C ALA A 251 -9.40 -0.78 8.55
N GLN A 252 -8.42 0.05 8.15
CA GLN A 252 -7.97 1.17 8.98
C GLN A 252 -9.12 2.11 9.33
N ARG A 253 -9.94 2.47 8.34
CA ARG A 253 -11.14 3.30 8.54
C ARG A 253 -12.12 2.63 9.49
N PHE A 254 -12.36 1.33 9.37
CA PHE A 254 -13.18 0.61 10.34
C PHE A 254 -12.66 0.79 11.78
N TYR A 255 -11.37 0.57 12.01
CA TYR A 255 -10.75 0.68 13.34
C TYR A 255 -10.56 2.11 13.88
N GLU A 256 -10.72 3.14 13.06
CA GLU A 256 -10.81 4.52 13.56
C GLU A 256 -12.06 4.75 14.43
N THR A 257 -13.08 3.88 14.33
CA THR A 257 -14.36 4.01 15.04
C THR A 257 -14.77 2.76 15.82
N HIS A 258 -14.02 1.66 15.71
CA HIS A 258 -14.32 0.37 16.32
C HIS A 258 -13.12 -0.16 17.09
N ASP A 259 -13.37 -0.91 18.15
CA ASP A 259 -12.33 -1.55 18.95
C ASP A 259 -11.61 -2.66 18.16
N ASP A 260 -10.35 -2.93 18.52
CA ASP A 260 -9.54 -4.06 18.05
C ASP A 260 -10.05 -5.40 18.63
N ALA A 261 -11.25 -5.80 18.20
CA ALA A 261 -12.04 -6.90 18.78
C ALA A 261 -12.51 -7.95 17.74
N TYR A 262 -12.09 -7.82 16.48
CA TYR A 262 -12.61 -8.63 15.37
C TYR A 262 -11.52 -9.55 14.81
N ASP A 263 -11.81 -10.86 14.73
CA ASP A 263 -10.92 -11.83 14.08
C ASP A 263 -10.98 -11.72 12.55
N TYR A 264 -12.12 -11.30 12.01
CA TYR A 264 -12.38 -11.14 10.58
C TYR A 264 -13.04 -9.80 10.29
N LEU A 265 -12.63 -9.16 9.20
CA LEU A 265 -13.42 -8.11 8.56
C LEU A 265 -13.92 -8.63 7.22
N VAL A 266 -15.22 -8.48 6.97
CA VAL A 266 -15.87 -8.97 5.75
C VAL A 266 -16.45 -7.78 4.99
N PHE A 267 -15.87 -7.46 3.85
CA PHE A 267 -16.27 -6.33 3.03
C PHE A 267 -17.19 -6.77 1.89
N TYR A 268 -18.34 -6.11 1.79
CA TYR A 268 -19.18 -6.07 0.59
C TYR A 268 -19.19 -4.63 0.09
N ASN A 269 -19.24 -4.42 -1.22
CA ASN A 269 -19.35 -3.07 -1.79
C ASN A 269 -20.63 -2.88 -2.61
N THR A 270 -21.14 -1.65 -2.64
CA THR A 270 -22.27 -1.25 -3.48
C THR A 270 -21.83 -0.56 -4.78
N MET A 271 -20.52 -0.51 -5.03
CA MET A 271 -19.91 0.20 -6.15
C MET A 271 -19.78 -0.66 -7.42
N GLY A 272 -20.06 -1.96 -7.32
CA GLY A 272 -19.90 -2.88 -8.45
C GLY A 272 -18.45 -3.33 -8.66
N LEU A 273 -17.57 -3.15 -7.68
CA LEU A 273 -16.17 -3.54 -7.75
C LEU A 273 -16.02 -5.03 -7.46
N ALA A 274 -15.42 -5.78 -8.39
CA ALA A 274 -15.13 -7.19 -8.20
C ALA A 274 -14.18 -7.42 -7.01
N ALA A 275 -14.22 -8.61 -6.41
CA ALA A 275 -13.33 -8.97 -5.31
C ALA A 275 -11.85 -9.00 -5.76
N ALA A 276 -11.61 -9.67 -6.88
CA ALA A 276 -10.36 -9.67 -7.63
C ALA A 276 -10.66 -10.11 -9.09
N PRO A 277 -9.71 -9.96 -10.04
CA PRO A 277 -9.90 -10.43 -11.41
C PRO A 277 -10.28 -11.92 -11.45
N GLY A 278 -11.48 -12.22 -11.98
CA GLY A 278 -11.98 -13.59 -12.09
C GLY A 278 -12.44 -14.25 -10.79
N ALA A 279 -12.36 -13.56 -9.65
CA ALA A 279 -12.77 -14.09 -8.34
C ALA A 279 -14.14 -13.56 -7.91
N LEU A 280 -14.95 -14.44 -7.31
CA LEU A 280 -16.23 -14.07 -6.70
C LEU A 280 -16.03 -13.39 -5.35
N ALA A 281 -15.11 -13.94 -4.56
CA ALA A 281 -14.66 -13.44 -3.27
C ALA A 281 -13.18 -13.82 -3.09
N THR A 282 -12.50 -13.16 -2.17
CA THR A 282 -11.12 -13.49 -1.78
C THR A 282 -10.93 -13.35 -0.27
N GLU A 283 -9.95 -14.06 0.26
CA GLU A 283 -9.42 -13.85 1.60
C GLU A 283 -7.99 -13.30 1.51
N THR A 284 -7.62 -12.48 2.49
CA THR A 284 -6.25 -12.06 2.73
C THR A 284 -5.92 -12.33 4.19
N THR A 285 -5.01 -13.27 4.43
CA THR A 285 -4.52 -13.57 5.77
C THR A 285 -3.67 -12.40 6.27
N VAL A 286 -4.10 -11.81 7.37
CA VAL A 286 -3.45 -10.66 8.02
C VAL A 286 -2.59 -11.10 9.19
N ARG A 287 -3.04 -12.09 9.95
CA ARG A 287 -2.29 -12.64 11.09
C ARG A 287 -2.54 -14.13 11.22
N SER A 288 -1.46 -14.89 11.14
CA SER A 288 -1.45 -16.31 11.45
C SER A 288 -0.13 -16.65 12.13
N LEU A 289 -0.20 -17.02 13.42
CA LEU A 289 0.96 -17.49 14.20
C LEU A 289 1.00 -19.02 14.29
N ARG A 290 0.27 -19.69 13.39
CA ARG A 290 0.16 -21.16 13.37
C ARG A 290 1.42 -21.76 12.78
N ALA A 291 1.85 -22.89 13.33
CA ALA A 291 2.91 -23.70 12.77
C ALA A 291 2.36 -25.04 12.25
N GLY A 292 3.04 -25.65 11.29
CA GLY A 292 2.72 -27.00 10.79
C GLY A 292 1.66 -27.05 9.69
N ILE A 293 1.20 -25.91 9.17
CA ILE A 293 0.29 -25.81 8.03
C ILE A 293 1.01 -25.51 6.70
N GLY A 294 2.34 -25.54 6.69
CA GLY A 294 3.13 -25.28 5.47
C GLY A 294 3.27 -23.81 5.07
N GLU A 295 2.80 -22.89 5.90
CA GLU A 295 2.97 -21.44 5.74
C GLU A 295 3.87 -20.86 6.81
N ALA A 296 4.57 -19.77 6.47
CA ALA A 296 5.32 -18.97 7.43
C ALA A 296 4.37 -18.14 8.29
N PRO A 297 4.68 -17.93 9.59
CA PRO A 297 3.91 -17.02 10.42
C PRO A 297 3.88 -15.61 9.82
N ILE A 298 2.72 -14.96 9.89
CA ILE A 298 2.51 -13.58 9.44
C ILE A 298 1.84 -12.77 10.56
N ASP A 299 2.27 -11.52 10.73
CA ASP A 299 1.60 -10.53 11.57
C ASP A 299 1.66 -9.16 10.89
N ALA A 300 0.64 -8.87 10.08
CA ALA A 300 0.44 -7.59 9.42
C ALA A 300 -0.69 -6.76 10.07
N GLY A 301 -1.24 -7.20 11.21
CA GLY A 301 -2.48 -6.62 11.75
C GLY A 301 -2.35 -5.14 12.11
N GLY A 302 -1.18 -4.70 12.57
CA GLY A 302 -0.89 -3.28 12.81
C GLY A 302 -1.14 -2.43 11.57
N SER A 303 -0.81 -2.94 10.38
CA SER A 303 -1.00 -2.22 9.13
C SER A 303 -2.47 -2.06 8.72
N TYR A 304 -3.34 -2.92 9.22
CA TYR A 304 -4.79 -2.84 9.00
C TYR A 304 -5.49 -2.02 10.09
N GLY A 305 -4.77 -1.46 11.06
CA GLY A 305 -5.34 -0.76 12.23
C GLY A 305 -5.66 -1.67 13.42
N SER A 306 -5.31 -2.95 13.34
CA SER A 306 -5.60 -3.97 14.37
C SER A 306 -4.30 -4.56 14.94
N PRO A 307 -3.66 -3.90 15.92
CA PRO A 307 -2.39 -4.34 16.47
C PRO A 307 -2.45 -5.71 17.16
N ARG A 308 -3.64 -6.25 17.49
CA ARG A 308 -3.73 -7.49 18.28
C ARG A 308 -4.71 -8.54 17.76
N ARG A 309 -5.82 -8.19 17.09
CA ARG A 309 -6.90 -9.17 16.88
C ARG A 309 -7.06 -9.73 15.46
N LEU A 310 -7.16 -8.87 14.46
CA LEU A 310 -7.49 -9.23 13.08
C LEU A 310 -6.60 -10.35 12.55
N GLN A 311 -7.24 -11.41 12.07
CA GLN A 311 -6.61 -12.58 11.48
C GLN A 311 -6.73 -12.58 9.96
N ALA A 312 -7.87 -12.15 9.42
CA ALA A 312 -8.13 -12.15 7.99
C ALA A 312 -9.10 -11.06 7.54
N VAL A 313 -8.94 -10.61 6.29
CA VAL A 313 -9.87 -9.71 5.61
C VAL A 313 -10.47 -10.44 4.42
N LEU A 314 -11.80 -10.46 4.34
CA LEU A 314 -12.54 -11.04 3.22
C LEU A 314 -13.05 -9.92 2.33
N ASN A 315 -12.79 -10.01 1.04
CA ASN A 315 -13.43 -9.19 0.04
C ASN A 315 -14.49 -10.01 -0.68
N MET A 316 -15.75 -9.76 -0.34
CA MET A 316 -16.89 -10.43 -0.96
C MET A 316 -17.34 -9.72 -2.24
N GLY A 317 -16.68 -8.65 -2.70
CA GLY A 317 -17.05 -7.98 -3.95
C GLY A 317 -18.45 -7.31 -3.90
N PRO A 318 -19.14 -7.18 -5.05
CA PRO A 318 -20.38 -6.42 -5.13
C PRO A 318 -21.52 -7.09 -4.37
N LEU A 319 -22.18 -6.40 -3.45
CA LEU A 319 -23.32 -6.95 -2.69
C LEU A 319 -24.44 -7.48 -3.61
N ALA A 320 -24.64 -6.82 -4.76
CA ALA A 320 -25.66 -7.18 -5.74
C ALA A 320 -25.48 -8.57 -6.37
N GLN A 321 -24.30 -9.19 -6.25
CA GLN A 321 -24.06 -10.54 -6.78
C GLN A 321 -24.64 -11.65 -5.89
N TYR A 322 -24.98 -11.33 -4.64
CA TYR A 322 -25.53 -12.28 -3.68
C TYR A 322 -27.06 -12.19 -3.61
N PRO A 323 -27.79 -13.32 -3.60
CA PRO A 323 -29.22 -13.32 -3.37
C PRO A 323 -29.58 -12.75 -1.99
N ARG A 324 -30.79 -12.20 -1.86
CA ARG A 324 -31.32 -11.71 -0.57
C ARG A 324 -31.45 -12.82 0.47
N ASP A 325 -31.79 -14.03 0.03
CA ASP A 325 -31.72 -15.22 0.87
C ASP A 325 -30.28 -15.74 0.83
N PRO A 326 -29.51 -15.67 1.94
CA PRO A 326 -28.11 -16.09 1.95
C PRO A 326 -27.92 -17.59 1.73
N TYR A 327 -28.99 -18.39 1.79
CA TYR A 327 -28.96 -19.83 1.50
C TYR A 327 -29.34 -20.16 0.05
N ALA A 328 -29.78 -19.17 -0.75
CA ALA A 328 -30.02 -19.36 -2.17
C ALA A 328 -28.70 -19.38 -2.97
N ARG A 329 -28.72 -20.12 -4.08
CA ARG A 329 -27.54 -20.34 -4.93
C ARG A 329 -27.03 -19.03 -5.55
N VAL A 330 -25.71 -18.80 -5.49
CA VAL A 330 -25.07 -17.57 -5.99
C VAL A 330 -24.65 -17.72 -7.45
N GLY A 331 -25.36 -17.05 -8.36
CA GLY A 331 -25.00 -16.95 -9.78
C GLY A 331 -24.74 -18.30 -10.47
N ASN A 332 -23.88 -18.28 -11.48
CA ASN A 332 -23.51 -19.50 -12.23
C ASN A 332 -22.71 -20.49 -11.38
N ARG A 333 -21.86 -20.01 -10.45
CA ARG A 333 -21.12 -20.87 -9.53
C ARG A 333 -22.07 -21.74 -8.72
N GLY A 334 -23.05 -21.12 -8.06
CA GLY A 334 -24.05 -21.83 -7.27
C GLY A 334 -24.94 -22.76 -8.09
N GLN A 335 -25.16 -22.49 -9.38
CA GLN A 335 -25.84 -23.44 -10.27
C GLN A 335 -25.04 -24.74 -10.45
N ILE A 336 -23.72 -24.64 -10.57
CA ILE A 336 -22.81 -25.78 -10.81
C ILE A 336 -22.47 -26.51 -9.50
N THR A 337 -22.03 -25.77 -8.47
CA THR A 337 -21.49 -26.34 -7.23
C THR A 337 -22.54 -26.48 -6.12
N GLY A 338 -23.67 -25.76 -6.23
CA GLY A 338 -24.62 -25.60 -5.14
C GLY A 338 -24.26 -24.50 -4.15
N ASP A 339 -23.17 -23.77 -4.37
CA ASP A 339 -22.72 -22.70 -3.46
C ASP A 339 -23.77 -21.61 -3.26
N ASN A 340 -23.93 -21.21 -2.00
CA ASN A 340 -24.70 -20.06 -1.57
C ASN A 340 -23.79 -19.07 -0.81
N THR A 341 -24.34 -17.92 -0.41
CA THR A 341 -23.55 -16.88 0.29
C THR A 341 -22.87 -17.43 1.56
N MET A 342 -23.56 -18.30 2.30
CA MET A 342 -23.02 -18.89 3.54
C MET A 342 -21.88 -19.88 3.26
N THR A 343 -21.98 -20.71 2.22
CA THR A 343 -20.90 -21.65 1.87
C THR A 343 -19.69 -20.91 1.32
N ILE A 344 -19.89 -19.83 0.55
CA ILE A 344 -18.79 -18.98 0.07
C ILE A 344 -18.11 -18.28 1.24
N LEU A 345 -18.87 -17.68 2.16
CA LEU A 345 -18.29 -17.05 3.35
C LEU A 345 -17.48 -18.05 4.18
N GLY A 346 -18.02 -19.26 4.39
CA GLY A 346 -17.31 -20.35 5.05
C GLY A 346 -16.06 -20.80 4.29
N HIS A 347 -16.12 -20.83 2.95
CA HIS A 347 -14.99 -21.14 2.09
C HIS A 347 -13.87 -20.12 2.27
N GLU A 348 -14.13 -18.83 2.09
CA GLU A 348 -13.12 -17.77 2.23
C GLU A 348 -12.55 -17.70 3.66
N THR A 349 -13.41 -17.78 4.68
CA THR A 349 -12.98 -17.86 6.10
C THR A 349 -12.04 -19.05 6.35
N GLY A 350 -12.26 -20.14 5.60
CA GLY A 350 -11.48 -21.37 5.69
C GLY A 350 -10.05 -21.25 5.17
N HIS A 351 -9.73 -20.26 4.32
CA HIS A 351 -8.37 -20.08 3.77
C HIS A 351 -7.32 -19.96 4.88
N LEU A 352 -7.66 -19.26 5.98
CA LEU A 352 -6.82 -19.11 7.17
C LEU A 352 -6.35 -20.44 7.80
N PHE A 353 -7.05 -21.55 7.53
CA PHE A 353 -6.78 -22.86 8.12
C PHE A 353 -6.32 -23.91 7.10
N LEU A 354 -6.12 -23.52 5.84
CA LEU A 354 -5.61 -24.45 4.83
C LEU A 354 -4.19 -24.88 5.18
N ALA A 355 -3.88 -26.15 4.91
CA ALA A 355 -2.54 -26.69 5.06
C ALA A 355 -1.95 -26.92 3.67
N LEU A 356 -0.83 -26.26 3.38
CA LEU A 356 -0.07 -26.42 2.16
C LEU A 356 0.96 -27.53 2.33
N ALA A 357 0.80 -28.59 1.54
CA ALA A 357 1.80 -29.65 1.44
C ALA A 357 2.67 -29.40 0.21
N SER A 358 3.91 -28.98 0.42
CA SER A 358 4.93 -28.98 -0.62
C SER A 358 5.51 -30.39 -0.75
N ILE A 359 5.50 -30.95 -1.97
CA ILE A 359 6.23 -32.16 -2.33
C ILE A 359 7.35 -31.69 -3.26
N ARG A 360 8.61 -31.98 -2.92
CA ARG A 360 9.72 -31.74 -3.84
C ARG A 360 9.44 -32.52 -5.13
N ASP A 361 9.47 -31.85 -6.27
CA ASP A 361 9.49 -32.56 -7.53
C ASP A 361 10.77 -33.43 -7.54
N PRO A 362 10.66 -34.76 -7.72
CA PRO A 362 11.83 -35.62 -7.81
C PRO A 362 12.79 -35.23 -8.95
N ASN A 363 12.37 -34.37 -9.88
CA ASN A 363 13.16 -33.88 -11.01
C ASN A 363 13.51 -32.38 -10.95
N GLY A 364 13.08 -31.63 -9.93
CA GLY A 364 13.39 -30.19 -9.77
C GLY A 364 12.19 -29.36 -9.38
#